data_AF-A0A3B9HPE2-F1
#
_entry.id   AF-A0A3B9HPE2-F1
#
_cell.length_a   1.000
_cell.length_b   1.000
_cell.length_c   1.000
_cell.angle_alpha   90.00
_cell.angle_beta   90.00
_cell.angle_gamma   90.00
#
_symmetry.space_group_name_H-M   'P 1'
#
loop_
_entity.id
_entity.type
_entity.pdbx_description
1 polymer ?
#
loop_
_entity_poly.entity_id
_entity_poly.type
_entity_poly.pdbx_seq_one_letter_code
_entity_poly.pdbx_strand_id
1 'polypeptide(L)'
;MPTTKKHPKKAINNAKSYSTFATALGPAAIAWRNGQIIGLLLPEASSASLRKKVAQCFGDCDLATASTPTIARLIEQIQGYFAGKPVDFKKARLDVSDCTPFCQTVYEHLRKVPAGAIISYKALAEACERPNAARAIGMAAGKNPIPLLIPCHRIVNADGRLGGFSAGGGTSLKAQMLRLEDIEVEEKPALRIKPALLISDCDIDQVLKQLSQADANMGSLIENAPRFNLEFNANTSIFQALLESIVYQQLTGKAAATIFRRVLELFSGKHEVTPLDIIRAGASELRSAGLSQNKVLAIKDLAQFAISGNLPEHAQMRLLSNSEIISRLTHIRGIGRWTVEMLLIFKLGRADVMAADDYGLRKGLAAIRGQKELPTPAELARQGLAWKPYRSIASWYLWRAAENYKIV
;
A
#
# COMPACT_ATOMS: atom_id res chain seq x y z
N MET A 1 72.54 -16.51 17.34
CA MET A 1 71.31 -15.78 16.96
C MET A 1 71.35 -15.47 15.47
N PRO A 2 70.52 -16.15 14.63
CA PRO A 2 70.20 -15.66 13.29
C PRO A 2 68.77 -15.09 13.27
N THR A 3 68.67 -13.91 12.67
CA THR A 3 67.49 -13.06 12.58
C THR A 3 66.46 -13.61 11.59
N THR A 4 65.23 -13.79 12.06
CA THR A 4 64.06 -14.13 11.24
C THR A 4 63.69 -12.95 10.33
N LYS A 5 63.83 -13.11 9.01
CA LYS A 5 63.19 -12.23 8.02
C LYS A 5 61.67 -12.49 8.04
N LYS A 6 60.90 -11.60 8.68
CA LYS A 6 59.45 -11.53 8.51
C LYS A 6 59.15 -11.00 7.10
N HIS A 7 58.54 -11.82 6.27
CA HIS A 7 57.90 -11.35 5.05
C HIS A 7 56.78 -10.35 5.39
N PRO A 8 56.68 -9.21 4.67
CA PRO A 8 55.61 -8.25 4.92
C PRO A 8 54.27 -8.87 4.52
N LYS A 9 53.33 -8.94 5.46
CA LYS A 9 51.92 -9.24 5.15
C LYS A 9 51.42 -8.14 4.21
N LYS A 10 51.13 -8.50 2.95
CA LYS A 10 50.42 -7.65 1.99
C LYS A 10 49.18 -7.08 2.69
N ALA A 11 49.08 -5.76 2.80
CA ALA A 11 47.86 -5.10 3.24
C ALA A 11 46.75 -5.47 2.25
N ILE A 12 45.78 -6.27 2.70
CA ILE A 12 44.60 -6.59 1.90
C ILE A 12 43.78 -5.30 1.87
N ASN A 13 43.75 -4.65 0.71
CA ASN A 13 42.95 -3.46 0.48
C ASN A 13 41.47 -3.83 0.66
N ASN A 14 40.84 -3.37 1.74
CA ASN A 14 39.49 -3.78 2.12
C ASN A 14 38.39 -2.93 1.45
N ALA A 15 38.76 -2.24 0.37
CA ALA A 15 37.88 -1.33 -0.36
C ALA A 15 36.62 -2.06 -0.86
N LYS A 16 35.46 -1.50 -0.51
CA LYS A 16 34.16 -1.95 -0.99
C LYS A 16 33.79 -1.11 -2.20
N SER A 17 33.33 -1.76 -3.26
CA SER A 17 32.90 -1.06 -4.46
C SER A 17 31.49 -1.49 -4.85
N TYR A 18 30.76 -0.60 -5.50
CA TYR A 18 29.46 -0.91 -6.07
C TYR A 18 29.32 -0.41 -7.51
N SER A 19 28.35 -0.97 -8.23
CA SER A 19 27.95 -0.51 -9.56
C SER A 19 26.43 -0.60 -9.70
N THR A 20 25.86 0.31 -10.49
CA THR A 20 24.43 0.32 -10.84
C THR A 20 24.25 -0.08 -12.30
N PHE A 21 23.21 -0.82 -12.61
CA PHE A 21 22.92 -1.31 -13.96
C PHE A 21 21.42 -1.40 -14.21
N ALA A 22 21.02 -1.38 -15.48
CA ALA A 22 19.63 -1.54 -15.88
C ALA A 22 19.27 -3.03 -16.03
N THR A 23 18.05 -3.41 -15.66
CA THR A 23 17.43 -4.70 -15.95
C THR A 23 16.10 -4.48 -16.67
N ALA A 24 15.49 -5.54 -17.21
CA ALA A 24 14.17 -5.46 -17.83
C ALA A 24 13.06 -4.99 -16.86
N LEU A 25 13.27 -5.11 -15.55
CA LEU A 25 12.28 -4.74 -14.52
C LEU A 25 12.60 -3.43 -13.78
N GLY A 26 13.68 -2.73 -14.20
CA GLY A 26 14.12 -1.49 -13.57
C GLY A 26 15.61 -1.49 -13.19
N PRO A 27 16.12 -0.36 -12.68
CA PRO A 27 17.52 -0.22 -12.27
C PRO A 27 17.82 -0.99 -10.98
N ALA A 28 18.99 -1.64 -10.95
CA ALA A 28 19.49 -2.45 -9.85
C ALA A 28 20.94 -2.04 -9.49
N ALA A 29 21.46 -2.56 -8.38
CA ALA A 29 22.85 -2.31 -7.98
C ALA A 29 23.49 -3.53 -7.31
N ILE A 30 24.80 -3.70 -7.48
CA ILE A 30 25.58 -4.77 -6.86
C ILE A 30 26.81 -4.18 -6.16
N ALA A 31 27.14 -4.71 -4.99
CA ALA A 31 28.31 -4.31 -4.20
C ALA A 31 29.21 -5.52 -3.91
N TRP A 32 30.52 -5.32 -3.92
CA TRP A 32 31.53 -6.35 -3.70
C TRP A 32 32.75 -5.84 -2.91
N ARG A 33 33.45 -6.78 -2.26
CA ARG A 33 34.74 -6.58 -1.59
C ARG A 33 35.66 -7.72 -1.99
N ASN A 34 36.88 -7.43 -2.44
CA ASN A 34 37.84 -8.44 -2.90
C ASN A 34 37.27 -9.43 -3.95
N GLY A 35 36.38 -8.95 -4.82
CA GLY A 35 35.71 -9.76 -5.85
C GLY A 35 34.62 -10.71 -5.31
N GLN A 36 34.26 -10.63 -4.04
CA GLN A 36 33.15 -11.35 -3.42
C GLN A 36 31.96 -10.40 -3.23
N ILE A 37 30.75 -10.86 -3.57
CA ILE A 37 29.54 -10.06 -3.49
C ILE A 37 29.14 -9.90 -2.03
N ILE A 38 28.96 -8.66 -1.59
CA ILE A 38 28.51 -8.31 -0.24
C ILE A 38 27.08 -7.75 -0.24
N GLY A 39 26.57 -7.33 -1.41
CA GLY A 39 25.22 -6.79 -1.51
C GLY A 39 24.63 -6.83 -2.92
N LEU A 40 23.31 -7.02 -3.01
CA LEU A 40 22.53 -6.85 -4.23
C LEU A 40 21.23 -6.10 -3.92
N LEU A 41 20.98 -5.01 -4.65
CA LEU A 41 19.69 -4.35 -4.69
C LEU A 41 18.96 -4.83 -5.94
N LEU A 42 17.81 -5.47 -5.75
CA LEU A 42 16.92 -5.88 -6.83
C LEU A 42 16.34 -4.67 -7.59
N PRO A 43 15.75 -4.88 -8.79
CA PRO A 43 15.19 -3.81 -9.59
C PRO A 43 14.22 -2.91 -8.81
N GLU A 44 14.48 -1.61 -8.87
CA GLU A 44 13.66 -0.56 -8.26
C GLU A 44 12.74 0.11 -9.28
N ALA A 45 11.67 0.78 -8.82
CA ALA A 45 10.73 1.46 -9.71
C ALA A 45 11.33 2.65 -10.49
N SER A 46 12.43 3.24 -9.99
CA SER A 46 13.11 4.35 -10.65
C SER A 46 14.55 4.49 -10.20
N SER A 47 15.37 5.17 -11.01
CA SER A 47 16.76 5.49 -10.66
C SER A 47 16.86 6.37 -9.40
N ALA A 48 15.83 7.17 -9.11
CA ALA A 48 15.76 7.97 -7.89
C ALA A 48 15.57 7.09 -6.64
N SER A 49 14.68 6.09 -6.71
CA SER A 49 14.51 5.10 -5.63
C SER A 49 15.79 4.30 -5.41
N LEU A 50 16.44 3.85 -6.50
CA LEU A 50 17.71 3.14 -6.41
C LEU A 50 18.79 3.98 -5.74
N ARG A 51 18.97 5.25 -6.13
CA ARG A 51 19.97 6.14 -5.50
C ARG A 51 19.75 6.25 -4.00
N LYS A 52 18.50 6.39 -3.55
CA LYS A 52 18.18 6.43 -2.11
C LYS A 52 18.58 5.14 -1.40
N LYS A 53 18.32 3.98 -2.00
CA LYS A 53 18.70 2.69 -1.41
C LYS A 53 20.21 2.43 -1.44
N VAL A 54 20.90 2.83 -2.50
CA VAL A 54 22.37 2.78 -2.57
C VAL A 54 22.97 3.60 -1.43
N ALA A 55 22.50 4.83 -1.21
CA ALA A 55 22.96 5.66 -0.09
C ALA A 55 22.71 5.01 1.28
N GLN A 56 21.61 4.27 1.43
CA GLN A 56 21.25 3.60 2.69
C GLN A 56 22.03 2.29 2.93
N CYS A 57 22.24 1.49 1.87
CA CYS A 57 22.75 0.13 1.99
C CYS A 57 24.23 0.00 1.64
N PHE A 58 24.73 0.87 0.75
CA PHE A 58 26.09 0.88 0.21
C PHE A 58 26.80 2.21 0.50
N GLY A 59 26.40 2.93 1.55
CA GLY A 59 26.96 4.25 1.88
C GLY A 59 28.45 4.24 2.25
N ASP A 60 29.01 3.07 2.56
CA ASP A 60 30.43 2.82 2.84
C ASP A 60 31.18 2.22 1.63
N CYS A 61 30.55 2.18 0.45
CA CYS A 61 31.11 1.63 -0.78
C CYS A 61 31.38 2.73 -1.79
N ASP A 62 32.51 2.62 -2.50
CA ASP A 62 32.86 3.54 -3.58
C ASP A 62 32.19 3.15 -4.90
N LEU A 63 31.77 4.13 -5.69
CA LEU A 63 31.27 3.86 -7.04
C LEU A 63 32.43 3.36 -7.91
N ALA A 64 32.30 2.16 -8.44
CA ALA A 64 33.34 1.57 -9.29
C ALA A 64 33.44 2.31 -10.63
N THR A 65 34.66 2.73 -10.99
CA THR A 65 34.96 3.29 -12.32
C THR A 65 35.00 2.21 -13.40
N ALA A 66 35.36 0.97 -13.03
CA ALA A 66 35.30 -0.20 -13.88
C ALA A 66 34.98 -1.47 -13.06
N SER A 67 34.16 -2.35 -13.62
CA SER A 67 33.89 -3.68 -13.03
C SER A 67 34.98 -4.67 -13.44
N THR A 68 35.39 -5.55 -12.53
CA THR A 68 36.24 -6.69 -12.90
C THR A 68 35.47 -7.62 -13.87
N PRO A 69 36.15 -8.41 -14.73
CA PRO A 69 35.47 -9.32 -15.66
C PRO A 69 34.48 -10.27 -14.98
N THR A 70 34.80 -10.72 -13.76
CA THR A 70 33.92 -11.57 -12.95
C THR A 70 32.63 -10.84 -12.55
N ILE A 71 32.72 -9.58 -12.13
CA ILE A 71 31.57 -8.77 -11.74
C ILE A 71 30.72 -8.39 -12.96
N ALA A 72 31.37 -7.99 -14.06
CA ALA A 72 30.68 -7.68 -15.31
C ALA A 72 29.85 -8.88 -15.81
N ARG A 73 30.45 -10.08 -15.82
CA ARG A 73 29.75 -11.32 -16.18
C ARG A 73 28.56 -11.60 -15.24
N LEU A 74 28.71 -11.36 -13.95
CA LEU A 74 27.61 -11.57 -13.00
C LEU A 74 26.47 -10.56 -13.22
N ILE A 75 26.79 -9.30 -13.56
CA ILE A 75 25.79 -8.30 -13.95
C ILE A 75 25.02 -8.77 -15.17
N GLU A 76 25.70 -9.24 -16.22
CA GLU A 76 25.05 -9.80 -17.42
C GLU A 76 24.15 -10.99 -17.09
N GLN A 77 24.59 -11.87 -16.18
CA GLN A 77 23.77 -12.99 -15.70
C GLN A 77 22.50 -12.51 -14.98
N ILE A 78 22.61 -11.50 -14.12
CA ILE A 78 21.45 -10.91 -13.42
C ILE A 78 20.49 -10.24 -14.42
N GLN A 79 21.03 -9.52 -15.40
CA GLN A 79 20.24 -8.92 -16.48
C GLN A 79 19.52 -10.00 -17.30
N GLY A 80 20.20 -11.09 -17.62
CA GLY A 80 19.64 -12.25 -18.31
C GLY A 80 18.49 -12.87 -17.53
N TYR A 81 18.66 -13.07 -16.22
CA TYR A 81 17.60 -13.59 -15.35
C TYR A 81 16.32 -12.74 -15.41
N PHE A 82 16.45 -11.42 -15.24
CA PHE A 82 15.29 -10.52 -15.31
C PHE A 82 14.71 -10.36 -16.71
N ALA A 83 15.44 -10.76 -17.75
CA ALA A 83 14.94 -10.88 -19.12
C ALA A 83 14.32 -12.25 -19.42
N GLY A 84 14.15 -13.13 -18.41
CA GLY A 84 13.55 -14.46 -18.58
C GLY A 84 14.49 -15.53 -19.13
N LYS A 85 15.81 -15.28 -19.13
CA LYS A 85 16.79 -16.29 -19.56
C LYS A 85 17.11 -17.24 -18.39
N PRO A 86 17.27 -18.55 -18.64
CA PRO A 86 17.75 -19.48 -17.63
C PRO A 86 19.20 -19.16 -17.27
N VAL A 87 19.47 -18.97 -15.98
CA VAL A 87 20.79 -18.55 -15.46
C VAL A 87 21.14 -19.34 -14.20
N ASP A 88 22.39 -19.78 -14.10
CA ASP A 88 22.96 -20.42 -12.91
C ASP A 88 23.94 -19.50 -12.18
N PHE A 89 23.63 -19.21 -10.91
CA PHE A 89 24.44 -18.36 -10.02
C PHE A 89 25.38 -19.14 -9.09
N LYS A 90 25.48 -20.48 -9.18
CA LYS A 90 26.32 -21.30 -8.29
C LYS A 90 27.77 -20.85 -8.19
N LYS A 91 28.33 -20.30 -9.28
CA LYS A 91 29.72 -19.81 -9.34
C LYS A 91 29.94 -18.45 -8.68
N ALA A 92 28.88 -17.73 -8.29
CA ALA A 92 29.00 -16.46 -7.61
C ALA A 92 29.65 -16.65 -6.23
N ARG A 93 30.70 -15.86 -5.97
CA ARG A 93 31.39 -15.83 -4.68
C ARG A 93 30.72 -14.78 -3.80
N LEU A 94 30.17 -15.20 -2.66
CA LEU A 94 29.43 -14.33 -1.75
C LEU A 94 30.23 -14.17 -0.46
N ASP A 95 30.22 -12.96 0.08
CA ASP A 95 30.77 -12.63 1.39
C ASP A 95 29.62 -12.15 2.28
N VAL A 96 29.21 -13.03 3.18
CA VAL A 96 28.18 -12.78 4.20
C VAL A 96 28.76 -12.81 5.61
N SER A 97 30.08 -12.60 5.74
CA SER A 97 30.79 -12.66 7.03
C SER A 97 30.27 -11.63 8.03
N ASP A 98 29.73 -10.50 7.57
CA ASP A 98 29.11 -9.45 8.39
C ASP A 98 27.72 -9.87 8.95
N CYS A 99 27.17 -11.01 8.53
CA CYS A 99 25.89 -11.54 9.02
C CYS A 99 26.09 -12.46 10.24
N THR A 100 25.06 -12.59 11.08
CA THR A 100 25.11 -13.52 12.22
C THR A 100 25.31 -14.98 11.79
N PRO A 101 25.95 -15.85 12.61
CA PRO A 101 26.14 -17.26 12.27
C PRO A 101 24.84 -17.99 11.89
N PHE A 102 23.73 -17.63 12.54
CA PHE A 102 22.41 -18.15 12.20
C PHE A 102 21.99 -17.73 10.79
N CYS A 103 22.11 -16.45 10.43
CA CYS A 103 21.81 -15.99 9.07
C CYS A 103 22.69 -16.69 8.02
N GLN A 104 23.99 -16.85 8.29
CA GLN A 104 24.92 -17.53 7.39
C GLN A 104 24.45 -18.97 7.10
N THR A 105 24.09 -19.72 8.16
CA THR A 105 23.52 -21.08 8.02
C THR A 105 22.25 -21.07 7.14
N VAL A 106 21.31 -20.14 7.39
CA VAL A 106 20.08 -20.02 6.59
C VAL A 106 20.39 -19.75 5.12
N TYR A 107 21.35 -18.87 4.83
CA TYR A 107 21.73 -18.51 3.46
C TYR A 107 22.38 -19.67 2.72
N GLU A 108 23.20 -20.47 3.40
CA GLU A 108 23.79 -21.69 2.83
C GLU A 108 22.72 -22.71 2.42
N HIS A 109 21.72 -22.94 3.28
CA HIS A 109 20.61 -23.83 2.95
C HIS A 109 19.71 -23.26 1.83
N LEU A 110 19.46 -21.94 1.83
CA LEU A 110 18.73 -21.28 0.76
C LEU A 110 19.37 -21.46 -0.61
N ARG A 111 20.70 -21.36 -0.70
CA ARG A 111 21.43 -21.54 -1.97
C ARG A 111 21.33 -22.95 -2.54
N LYS A 112 20.92 -23.95 -1.73
CA LYS A 112 20.68 -25.32 -2.18
C LYS A 112 19.32 -25.48 -2.89
N VAL A 113 18.40 -24.52 -2.74
CA VAL A 113 17.10 -24.54 -3.43
C VAL A 113 17.29 -24.12 -4.88
N PRO A 114 17.12 -25.02 -5.88
CA PRO A 114 17.36 -24.70 -7.28
C PRO A 114 16.30 -23.75 -7.85
N ALA A 115 16.58 -23.16 -9.02
CA ALA A 115 15.55 -22.46 -9.78
C ALA A 115 14.43 -23.44 -10.19
N GLY A 116 13.18 -22.98 -10.18
CA GLY A 116 12.01 -23.84 -10.44
C GLY A 116 11.57 -24.67 -9.23
N ALA A 117 12.16 -24.46 -8.05
CA ALA A 117 11.74 -25.10 -6.81
C ALA A 117 11.47 -24.08 -5.70
N ILE A 118 10.55 -24.43 -4.80
CA ILE A 118 10.21 -23.67 -3.60
C ILE A 118 10.47 -24.48 -2.33
N ILE A 119 10.65 -23.79 -1.21
CA ILE A 119 10.76 -24.41 0.11
C ILE A 119 9.86 -23.66 1.10
N SER A 120 9.22 -24.38 2.03
CA SER A 120 8.46 -23.71 3.09
C SER A 120 9.38 -23.20 4.20
N TYR A 121 8.95 -22.18 4.96
CA TYR A 121 9.69 -21.75 6.16
C TYR A 121 9.95 -22.88 7.16
N LYS A 122 8.99 -23.81 7.30
CA LYS A 122 9.12 -24.97 8.18
C LYS A 122 10.16 -25.97 7.65
N ALA A 123 10.06 -26.33 6.37
CA ALA A 123 11.01 -27.25 5.74
C ALA A 123 12.44 -26.69 5.74
N LEU A 124 12.60 -25.38 5.54
CA LEU A 124 13.90 -24.73 5.64
C LEU A 124 14.42 -24.70 7.09
N ALA A 125 13.54 -24.54 8.07
CA ALA A 125 13.90 -24.61 9.49
C ALA A 125 14.37 -26.03 9.88
N GLU A 126 13.70 -27.06 9.38
CA GLU A 126 14.09 -28.47 9.52
C GLU A 126 15.44 -28.74 8.86
N ALA A 127 15.64 -28.25 7.64
CA ALA A 127 16.92 -28.38 6.92
C ALA A 127 18.09 -27.71 7.68
N CYS A 128 17.83 -26.62 8.39
CA CYS A 128 18.79 -25.94 9.27
C CYS A 128 18.91 -26.57 10.67
N GLU A 129 18.37 -27.78 10.88
CA GLU A 129 18.36 -28.51 12.17
C GLU A 129 17.70 -27.72 13.32
N ARG A 130 16.73 -26.87 13.00
CA ARG A 130 16.02 -25.97 13.93
C ARG A 130 14.52 -25.96 13.63
N PRO A 131 13.80 -27.08 13.83
CA PRO A 131 12.42 -27.25 13.36
C PRO A 131 11.42 -26.20 13.88
N ASN A 132 11.65 -25.65 15.07
CA ASN A 132 10.80 -24.62 15.69
C ASN A 132 11.17 -23.18 15.31
N ALA A 133 12.13 -22.97 14.40
CA ALA A 133 12.69 -21.65 14.09
C ALA A 133 12.08 -20.98 12.86
N ALA A 134 10.95 -21.44 12.32
CA ALA A 134 10.34 -20.91 11.08
C ALA A 134 10.19 -19.37 11.06
N ARG A 135 9.80 -18.75 12.19
CA ARG A 135 9.75 -17.29 12.31
C ARG A 135 11.14 -16.64 12.23
N ALA A 136 12.14 -17.23 12.88
CA ALA A 136 13.51 -16.75 12.83
C ALA A 136 14.13 -16.90 11.43
N ILE A 137 13.82 -17.99 10.72
CA ILE A 137 14.16 -18.16 9.30
C ILE A 137 13.60 -17.01 8.46
N GLY A 138 12.33 -16.65 8.67
CA GLY A 138 11.71 -15.52 7.98
C GLY A 138 12.40 -14.19 8.26
N MET A 139 12.79 -13.93 9.50
CA MET A 139 13.57 -12.74 9.85
C MET A 139 14.96 -12.73 9.21
N ALA A 140 15.64 -13.88 9.15
CA ALA A 140 16.94 -14.01 8.50
C ALA A 140 16.83 -13.77 6.98
N ALA A 141 15.86 -14.42 6.32
CA ALA A 141 15.58 -14.22 4.89
C ALA A 141 15.23 -12.76 4.55
N GLY A 142 14.53 -12.07 5.45
CA GLY A 142 14.23 -10.64 5.32
C GLY A 142 15.42 -9.69 5.52
N LYS A 143 16.52 -10.18 6.10
CA LYS A 143 17.79 -9.46 6.28
C LYS A 143 18.85 -9.86 5.24
N ASN A 144 18.47 -10.64 4.23
CA ASN A 144 19.37 -11.09 3.18
C ASN A 144 19.96 -9.89 2.42
N PRO A 145 21.29 -9.65 2.50
CA PRO A 145 21.91 -8.52 1.79
C PRO A 145 22.09 -8.78 0.30
N ILE A 146 22.00 -10.04 -0.14
CA ILE A 146 22.28 -10.46 -1.52
C ILE A 146 21.09 -11.30 -2.06
N PRO A 147 19.88 -10.70 -2.17
CA PRO A 147 18.73 -11.36 -2.79
C PRO A 147 19.06 -11.86 -4.21
N LEU A 148 18.25 -12.75 -4.78
CA LEU A 148 18.51 -13.49 -6.03
C LEU A 148 19.69 -14.50 -5.93
N LEU A 149 20.89 -14.07 -5.53
CA LEU A 149 22.06 -14.95 -5.37
C LEU A 149 21.93 -15.83 -4.12
N ILE A 150 21.34 -15.29 -3.06
CA ILE A 150 20.73 -16.04 -1.98
C ILE A 150 19.21 -15.99 -2.25
N PRO A 151 18.60 -17.09 -2.75
CA PRO A 151 17.28 -17.05 -3.38
C PRO A 151 16.14 -17.05 -2.35
N CYS A 152 16.06 -16.01 -1.52
CA CYS A 152 15.00 -15.88 -0.51
C CYS A 152 13.59 -15.70 -1.11
N HIS A 153 13.48 -15.39 -2.42
CA HIS A 153 12.22 -15.40 -3.15
C HIS A 153 11.62 -16.81 -3.27
N ARG A 154 12.43 -17.87 -3.17
CA ARG A 154 11.98 -19.27 -3.22
C ARG A 154 11.37 -19.80 -1.91
N ILE A 155 11.42 -19.01 -0.83
CA ILE A 155 10.79 -19.39 0.45
C ILE A 155 9.31 -18.97 0.44
N VAL A 156 8.43 -19.93 0.65
CA VAL A 156 6.96 -19.73 0.71
C VAL A 156 6.38 -20.22 2.05
N ASN A 157 5.09 -20.02 2.25
CA ASN A 157 4.37 -20.65 3.35
C ASN A 157 4.13 -22.13 3.05
N ALA A 158 3.82 -22.92 4.07
CA ALA A 158 3.57 -24.36 3.91
C ALA A 158 2.35 -24.67 3.03
N ASP A 159 1.41 -23.73 2.89
CA ASP A 159 0.25 -23.82 2.00
C ASP A 159 0.53 -23.35 0.57
N GLY A 160 1.81 -23.17 0.20
CA GLY A 160 2.23 -22.72 -1.13
C GLY A 160 2.14 -21.22 -1.36
N ARG A 161 1.55 -20.45 -0.42
CA ARG A 161 1.34 -19.01 -0.59
C ARG A 161 2.60 -18.19 -0.37
N LEU A 162 2.66 -16.99 -0.97
CA LEU A 162 3.77 -16.06 -0.77
C LEU A 162 3.87 -15.53 0.67
N GLY A 163 5.06 -15.66 1.25
CA GLY A 163 5.47 -14.90 2.44
C GLY A 163 5.90 -13.47 2.11
N GLY A 164 6.29 -12.69 3.12
CA GLY A 164 6.84 -11.34 2.91
C GLY A 164 8.12 -11.32 2.06
N PHE A 165 8.47 -10.14 1.55
CA PHE A 165 9.70 -9.91 0.79
C PHE A 165 10.24 -8.50 1.07
N SER A 166 11.44 -8.41 1.63
CA SER A 166 12.02 -7.14 2.08
C SER A 166 12.77 -6.37 0.97
N ALA A 167 13.01 -7.00 -0.19
CA ALA A 167 13.72 -6.36 -1.28
C ALA A 167 12.85 -5.32 -2.01
N GLY A 168 13.45 -4.58 -2.94
CA GLY A 168 12.73 -3.70 -3.88
C GLY A 168 11.52 -4.38 -4.51
N GLY A 169 10.42 -3.64 -4.69
CA GLY A 169 9.19 -4.19 -5.28
C GLY A 169 8.40 -5.17 -4.42
N GLY A 170 8.88 -5.57 -3.23
CA GLY A 170 8.08 -6.34 -2.26
C GLY A 170 7.51 -7.66 -2.82
N THR A 171 6.32 -8.04 -2.38
CA THR A 171 5.73 -9.34 -2.75
C THR A 171 5.37 -9.47 -4.23
N SER A 172 5.13 -8.36 -4.95
CA SER A 172 4.88 -8.41 -6.40
C SER A 172 6.15 -8.78 -7.17
N LEU A 173 7.31 -8.22 -6.79
CA LEU A 173 8.58 -8.63 -7.40
C LEU A 173 8.89 -10.10 -7.08
N LYS A 174 8.64 -10.55 -5.84
CA LYS A 174 8.80 -11.96 -5.47
C LYS A 174 7.97 -12.89 -6.35
N ALA A 175 6.70 -12.56 -6.58
CA ALA A 175 5.81 -13.32 -7.46
C ALA A 175 6.35 -13.36 -8.89
N GLN A 176 6.79 -12.20 -9.41
CA GLN A 176 7.36 -12.11 -10.75
C GLN A 176 8.65 -12.95 -10.89
N MET A 177 9.53 -12.93 -9.91
CA MET A 177 10.74 -13.77 -9.88
C MET A 177 10.42 -15.27 -9.89
N LEU A 178 9.35 -15.68 -9.20
CA LEU A 178 8.91 -17.08 -9.21
C LEU A 178 8.31 -17.47 -10.57
N ARG A 179 7.56 -16.58 -11.23
CA ARG A 179 7.08 -16.77 -12.61
C ARG A 179 8.22 -16.87 -13.63
N LEU A 180 9.30 -16.08 -13.47
CA LEU A 180 10.50 -16.20 -14.29
C LEU A 180 11.22 -17.55 -14.12
N GLU A 181 10.90 -18.28 -13.05
CA GLU A 181 11.40 -19.63 -12.78
C GLU A 181 10.33 -20.71 -13.01
N ASP A 182 9.27 -20.41 -13.77
CA ASP A 182 8.17 -21.31 -14.11
C ASP A 182 7.39 -21.85 -12.89
N ILE A 183 7.39 -21.08 -11.79
CA ILE A 183 6.61 -21.40 -10.60
C ILE A 183 5.38 -20.50 -10.57
N GLU A 184 4.21 -21.11 -10.81
CA GLU A 184 2.95 -20.46 -10.52
C GLU A 184 2.74 -20.42 -9.01
N VAL A 185 2.49 -19.22 -8.50
CA VAL A 185 2.16 -19.00 -7.09
C VAL A 185 0.89 -18.21 -7.05
N GLU A 186 -0.07 -18.65 -6.24
CA GLU A 186 -1.16 -17.78 -5.83
C GLU A 186 -0.54 -16.58 -5.11
N GLU A 187 -0.47 -15.44 -5.83
CA GLU A 187 -0.26 -14.16 -5.18
C GLU A 187 -1.30 -14.06 -4.07
N LYS A 188 -0.88 -13.60 -2.88
CA LYS A 188 -1.87 -13.17 -1.90
C LYS A 188 -2.84 -12.24 -2.65
N PRO A 189 -4.16 -12.53 -2.76
CA PRO A 189 -5.08 -11.40 -2.74
C PRO A 189 -4.68 -10.61 -1.51
N ALA A 190 -4.42 -9.30 -1.67
CA ALA A 190 -3.89 -8.46 -0.62
C ALA A 190 -4.64 -8.75 0.69
N LEU A 191 -4.03 -9.54 1.58
CA LEU A 191 -4.64 -10.11 2.79
C LEU A 191 -5.81 -11.09 2.56
N ARG A 192 -5.99 -12.02 3.51
CA ARG A 192 -7.33 -12.48 3.90
C ARG A 192 -8.07 -11.22 4.39
N ILE A 193 -8.58 -10.38 3.49
CA ILE A 193 -9.53 -9.34 3.86
C ILE A 193 -10.77 -10.13 4.26
N LYS A 194 -11.04 -10.27 5.56
CA LYS A 194 -12.44 -10.43 5.95
C LYS A 194 -13.16 -9.30 5.22
N PRO A 195 -14.09 -9.60 4.28
CA PRO A 195 -14.72 -8.57 3.47
C PRO A 195 -15.12 -7.45 4.41
N ALA A 196 -14.69 -6.22 4.08
CA ALA A 196 -14.79 -5.16 5.09
C ALA A 196 -16.26 -4.99 5.48
N LEU A 197 -16.51 -4.97 6.79
CA LEU A 197 -17.85 -4.97 7.38
C LEU A 197 -18.70 -3.90 6.71
N LEU A 198 -19.82 -4.31 6.13
CA LEU A 198 -20.78 -3.40 5.56
C LEU A 198 -21.89 -3.11 6.57
N ILE A 199 -22.45 -1.90 6.49
CA ILE A 199 -23.60 -1.50 7.29
C ILE A 199 -24.80 -2.41 6.99
N SER A 200 -24.93 -2.89 5.74
CA SER A 200 -25.95 -3.86 5.32
C SER A 200 -25.84 -5.22 6.03
N ASP A 201 -24.65 -5.56 6.54
CA ASP A 201 -24.39 -6.85 7.18
C ASP A 201 -24.54 -6.77 8.71
N CYS A 202 -24.89 -5.59 9.24
CA CYS A 202 -24.99 -5.32 10.67
C CYS A 202 -26.42 -5.50 11.18
N ASP A 203 -26.58 -6.18 12.32
CA ASP A 203 -27.77 -6.05 13.15
C ASP A 203 -27.74 -4.67 13.83
N ILE A 204 -28.52 -3.73 13.31
CA ILE A 204 -28.51 -2.35 13.80
C ILE A 204 -28.85 -2.27 15.29
N ASP A 205 -29.77 -3.10 15.80
CA ASP A 205 -30.16 -3.04 17.21
C ASP A 205 -29.02 -3.50 18.12
N GLN A 206 -28.31 -4.56 17.72
CA GLN A 206 -27.10 -4.99 18.41
C GLN A 206 -26.00 -3.93 18.37
N VAL A 207 -25.81 -3.28 17.22
CA VAL A 207 -24.80 -2.22 17.07
C VAL A 207 -25.10 -1.02 17.96
N LEU A 208 -26.34 -0.53 17.95
CA LEU A 208 -26.73 0.61 18.79
C LEU A 208 -26.51 0.29 20.27
N LYS A 209 -26.88 -0.91 20.71
CA LYS A 209 -26.61 -1.37 22.09
C LYS A 209 -25.12 -1.37 22.41
N GLN A 210 -24.27 -1.86 21.50
CA GLN A 210 -22.81 -1.88 21.70
C GLN A 210 -22.21 -0.48 21.76
N LEU A 211 -22.67 0.44 20.90
CA LEU A 211 -22.23 1.84 20.94
C LEU A 211 -22.64 2.52 22.26
N SER A 212 -23.88 2.33 22.71
CA SER A 212 -24.36 2.87 23.99
C SER A 212 -23.58 2.32 25.19
N GLN A 213 -23.18 1.05 25.16
CA GLN A 213 -22.37 0.43 26.22
C GLN A 213 -20.91 0.90 26.20
N ALA A 214 -20.36 1.20 25.02
CA ALA A 214 -18.97 1.61 24.87
C ALA A 214 -18.73 3.08 25.24
N ASP A 215 -19.75 3.94 25.11
CA ASP A 215 -19.65 5.37 25.35
C ASP A 215 -21.00 5.94 25.82
N ALA A 216 -21.06 6.38 27.08
CA ALA A 216 -22.29 6.90 27.69
C ALA A 216 -22.84 8.16 26.98
N ASN A 217 -21.97 9.04 26.46
CA ASN A 217 -22.42 10.23 25.72
C ASN A 217 -23.04 9.82 24.37
N MET A 218 -22.46 8.81 23.71
CA MET A 218 -23.03 8.23 22.50
C MET A 218 -24.36 7.53 22.81
N GLY A 219 -24.46 6.83 23.94
CA GLY A 219 -25.70 6.18 24.38
C GLY A 219 -26.84 7.19 24.58
N SER A 220 -26.58 8.28 25.30
CA SER A 220 -27.55 9.37 25.48
C SER A 220 -27.98 9.98 24.14
N LEU A 221 -27.06 10.14 23.19
CA LEU A 221 -27.41 10.62 21.85
C LEU A 221 -28.28 9.63 21.08
N ILE A 222 -27.96 8.33 21.13
CA ILE A 222 -28.72 7.28 20.44
C ILE A 222 -30.17 7.21 20.94
N GLU A 223 -30.39 7.40 22.24
CA GLU A 223 -31.73 7.40 22.86
C GLU A 223 -32.60 8.57 22.38
N ASN A 224 -32.00 9.73 22.13
CA ASN A 224 -32.71 10.97 21.81
C ASN A 224 -32.78 11.29 20.31
N ALA A 225 -31.92 10.68 19.50
CA ALA A 225 -31.90 10.87 18.05
C ALA A 225 -32.79 9.86 17.31
N PRO A 226 -33.21 10.17 16.06
CA PRO A 226 -33.92 9.20 15.24
C PRO A 226 -33.13 7.91 15.08
N ARG A 227 -33.84 6.81 14.89
CA ARG A 227 -33.23 5.51 14.60
C ARG A 227 -32.36 5.62 13.33
N PHE A 228 -31.17 5.02 13.38
CA PHE A 228 -30.23 5.00 12.26
C PHE A 228 -30.92 4.56 10.95
N ASN A 229 -30.85 5.42 9.93
CA ASN A 229 -31.55 5.21 8.65
C ASN A 229 -30.73 5.71 7.45
N LEU A 230 -29.43 5.43 7.41
CA LEU A 230 -28.59 5.85 6.29
C LEU A 230 -29.00 5.14 4.99
N GLU A 231 -29.44 5.91 4.00
CA GLU A 231 -29.78 5.41 2.67
C GLU A 231 -28.56 5.38 1.74
N PHE A 232 -28.36 4.25 1.06
CA PHE A 232 -27.29 4.08 0.08
C PHE A 232 -27.86 4.13 -1.33
N ASN A 233 -27.33 5.02 -2.18
CA ASN A 233 -27.64 4.97 -3.60
C ASN A 233 -26.74 3.91 -4.27
N ALA A 234 -27.21 2.67 -4.34
CA ALA A 234 -26.45 1.54 -4.90
C ALA A 234 -26.18 1.69 -6.42
N ASN A 235 -27.05 2.39 -7.15
CA ASN A 235 -27.05 2.39 -8.61
C ASN A 235 -26.07 3.37 -9.26
N THR A 236 -25.55 4.35 -8.52
CA THR A 236 -24.55 5.31 -9.03
C THR A 236 -23.21 4.63 -9.32
N SER A 237 -22.48 4.93 -10.41
CA SER A 237 -21.10 4.45 -10.53
C SER A 237 -20.16 5.10 -9.49
N ILE A 238 -18.98 4.49 -9.28
CA ILE A 238 -17.91 5.09 -8.47
C ILE A 238 -17.45 6.43 -9.06
N PHE A 239 -17.38 6.50 -10.39
CA PHE A 239 -17.02 7.72 -11.11
C PHE A 239 -18.01 8.85 -10.80
N GLN A 240 -19.30 8.60 -10.98
CA GLN A 240 -20.35 9.58 -10.72
C GLN A 240 -20.38 10.02 -9.25
N ALA A 241 -20.15 9.11 -8.30
CA ALA A 241 -20.08 9.44 -6.87
C ALA A 241 -18.87 10.35 -6.54
N LEU A 242 -17.71 10.09 -7.13
CA LEU A 242 -16.52 10.94 -6.96
C LEU A 242 -16.68 12.29 -7.65
N LEU A 243 -17.29 12.30 -8.85
CA LEU A 243 -17.65 13.52 -9.56
C LEU A 243 -18.55 14.40 -8.69
N GLU A 244 -19.64 13.84 -8.15
CA GLU A 244 -20.55 14.53 -7.23
C GLU A 244 -19.79 15.08 -6.01
N SER A 245 -18.93 14.28 -5.39
CA SER A 245 -18.15 14.73 -4.24
C SER A 245 -17.25 15.93 -4.58
N ILE A 246 -16.55 15.92 -5.71
CA ILE A 246 -15.73 17.06 -6.17
C ILE A 246 -16.60 18.31 -6.37
N VAL A 247 -17.81 18.15 -6.92
CA VAL A 247 -18.75 19.26 -7.09
C VAL A 247 -19.21 19.82 -5.74
N TYR A 248 -19.45 18.97 -4.75
CA TYR A 248 -19.97 19.35 -3.43
C TYR A 248 -18.93 19.97 -2.48
N GLN A 249 -17.63 19.79 -2.74
CA GLN A 249 -16.57 20.36 -1.90
C GLN A 249 -16.73 21.88 -1.72
N GLN A 250 -16.59 22.33 -0.47
CA GLN A 250 -16.57 23.75 -0.04
C GLN A 250 -17.83 24.55 -0.41
N LEU A 251 -18.99 23.87 -0.56
CA LEU A 251 -20.27 24.51 -0.88
C LEU A 251 -21.35 24.09 0.12
N THR A 252 -22.42 24.89 0.22
CA THR A 252 -23.65 24.44 0.88
C THR A 252 -24.32 23.37 0.02
N GLY A 253 -25.04 22.43 0.65
CA GLY A 253 -25.71 21.34 -0.07
C GLY A 253 -26.67 21.82 -1.17
N LYS A 254 -27.41 22.92 -0.94
CA LYS A 254 -28.31 23.51 -1.95
C LYS A 254 -27.55 24.06 -3.17
N ALA A 255 -26.44 24.76 -2.94
CA ALA A 255 -25.63 25.31 -4.03
C ALA A 255 -24.95 24.19 -4.84
N ALA A 256 -24.38 23.21 -4.13
CA ALA A 256 -23.75 22.05 -4.74
C ALA A 256 -24.72 21.23 -5.61
N ALA A 257 -25.92 20.94 -5.09
CA ALA A 257 -26.97 20.22 -5.82
C ALA A 257 -27.40 20.96 -7.10
N THR A 258 -27.47 22.29 -7.04
CA THR A 258 -27.82 23.12 -8.20
C THR A 258 -26.74 23.04 -9.28
N ILE A 259 -25.47 23.16 -8.91
CA ILE A 259 -24.34 23.04 -9.85
C ILE A 259 -24.28 21.62 -10.43
N PHE A 260 -24.44 20.60 -9.59
CA PHE A 260 -24.40 19.21 -10.04
C PHE A 260 -25.51 18.92 -11.05
N ARG A 261 -26.74 19.38 -10.80
CA ARG A 261 -27.85 19.25 -11.76
C ARG A 261 -27.51 19.89 -13.11
N ARG A 262 -26.96 21.11 -13.11
CA ARG A 262 -26.52 21.79 -14.34
C ARG A 262 -25.44 21.01 -15.09
N VAL A 263 -24.53 20.33 -14.37
CA VAL A 263 -23.55 19.43 -14.99
C VAL A 263 -24.23 18.24 -15.67
N LEU A 264 -25.26 17.64 -15.06
CA LEU A 264 -26.04 16.55 -15.70
C LEU A 264 -26.79 17.06 -16.95
N GLU A 265 -27.33 18.28 -16.90
CA GLU A 265 -28.04 18.92 -18.01
C GLU A 265 -27.17 19.14 -19.24
N LEU A 266 -25.85 19.37 -19.08
CA LEU A 266 -24.90 19.43 -20.20
C LEU A 266 -24.89 18.16 -21.06
N PHE A 267 -25.21 17.01 -20.45
CA PHE A 267 -25.18 15.71 -21.11
C PHE A 267 -26.60 15.19 -21.37
N SER A 268 -27.49 16.08 -21.83
CA SER A 268 -28.89 15.79 -22.16
C SER A 268 -29.72 15.29 -20.97
N GLY A 269 -29.37 15.70 -19.74
CA GLY A 269 -30.10 15.30 -18.54
C GLY A 269 -29.97 13.81 -18.21
N LYS A 270 -28.91 13.14 -18.69
CA LYS A 270 -28.60 11.76 -18.31
C LYS A 270 -28.61 11.61 -16.78
N HIS A 271 -29.16 10.50 -16.31
CA HIS A 271 -29.08 10.13 -14.90
C HIS A 271 -27.65 9.82 -14.43
N GLU A 272 -26.74 9.55 -15.36
CA GLU A 272 -25.34 9.23 -15.09
C GLU A 272 -24.41 9.88 -16.12
N VAL A 273 -23.31 10.47 -15.64
CA VAL A 273 -22.25 11.04 -16.47
C VAL A 273 -21.11 10.04 -16.57
N THR A 274 -20.66 9.73 -17.79
CA THR A 274 -19.53 8.83 -17.99
C THR A 274 -18.20 9.59 -18.04
N PRO A 275 -17.05 8.91 -17.83
CA PRO A 275 -15.74 9.53 -18.04
C PRO A 275 -15.56 10.15 -19.43
N LEU A 276 -16.09 9.50 -20.47
CA LEU A 276 -15.99 10.00 -21.85
C LEU A 276 -16.79 11.29 -22.07
N ASP A 277 -17.94 11.44 -21.39
CA ASP A 277 -18.73 12.67 -21.43
C ASP A 277 -17.88 13.87 -20.92
N ILE A 278 -17.18 13.70 -19.79
CA ILE A 278 -16.32 14.74 -19.19
C ILE A 278 -15.07 15.05 -20.05
N ILE A 279 -14.48 14.05 -20.69
CA ILE A 279 -13.33 14.26 -21.59
C ILE A 279 -13.76 15.07 -22.81
N ARG A 280 -14.91 14.73 -23.42
CA ARG A 280 -15.44 15.41 -24.60
C ARG A 280 -15.89 16.84 -24.32
N ALA A 281 -16.40 17.11 -23.14
CA ALA A 281 -16.85 18.45 -22.76
C ALA A 281 -15.69 19.47 -22.71
N GLY A 282 -15.94 20.65 -23.26
CA GLY A 282 -14.98 21.76 -23.21
C GLY A 282 -14.84 22.34 -21.81
N ALA A 283 -13.68 22.92 -21.48
CA ALA A 283 -13.51 23.58 -20.17
C ALA A 283 -14.49 24.75 -19.98
N SER A 284 -14.77 25.51 -21.04
CA SER A 284 -15.76 26.61 -21.01
C SER A 284 -17.18 26.11 -20.71
N GLU A 285 -17.57 25.01 -21.35
CA GLU A 285 -18.88 24.37 -21.18
C GLU A 285 -19.08 23.88 -19.73
N LEU A 286 -18.10 23.15 -19.18
CA LEU A 286 -18.13 22.70 -17.79
C LEU A 286 -18.20 23.87 -16.79
N ARG A 287 -17.54 24.98 -17.09
CA ARG A 287 -17.61 26.21 -16.27
C ARG A 287 -18.96 26.89 -16.35
N SER A 288 -19.66 26.81 -17.48
CA SER A 288 -21.00 27.39 -17.64
C SER A 288 -22.03 26.76 -16.69
N ALA A 289 -21.81 25.50 -16.29
CA ALA A 289 -22.62 24.84 -15.25
C ALA A 289 -22.35 25.35 -13.81
N GLY A 290 -21.34 26.20 -13.61
CA GLY A 290 -20.98 26.78 -12.32
C GLY A 290 -19.74 26.16 -11.65
N LEU A 291 -18.98 25.34 -12.36
CA LEU A 291 -17.75 24.76 -11.84
C LEU A 291 -16.59 25.77 -11.83
N SER A 292 -15.82 25.78 -10.75
CA SER A 292 -14.55 26.53 -10.71
C SER A 292 -13.49 25.87 -11.59
N GLN A 293 -12.46 26.63 -11.97
CA GLN A 293 -11.35 26.10 -12.77
C GLN A 293 -10.70 24.88 -12.12
N ASN A 294 -10.51 24.91 -10.79
CA ASN A 294 -9.90 23.80 -10.06
C ASN A 294 -10.80 22.56 -10.07
N LYS A 295 -12.12 22.73 -9.95
CA LYS A 295 -13.08 21.61 -10.07
C LYS A 295 -13.06 21.02 -11.47
N VAL A 296 -13.02 21.85 -12.52
CA VAL A 296 -12.89 21.38 -13.91
C VAL A 296 -11.62 20.55 -14.11
N LEU A 297 -10.48 21.00 -13.58
CA LEU A 297 -9.23 20.24 -13.65
C LEU A 297 -9.32 18.90 -12.89
N ALA A 298 -9.92 18.90 -11.70
CA ALA A 298 -10.10 17.69 -10.90
C ALA A 298 -11.00 16.65 -11.59
N ILE A 299 -12.14 17.07 -12.15
CA ILE A 299 -13.06 16.12 -12.82
C ILE A 299 -12.48 15.58 -14.13
N LYS A 300 -11.69 16.38 -14.86
CA LYS A 300 -10.97 15.91 -16.05
C LYS A 300 -9.87 14.91 -15.68
N ASP A 301 -9.15 15.14 -14.59
CA ASP A 301 -8.15 14.19 -14.08
C ASP A 301 -8.80 12.88 -13.63
N LEU A 302 -9.93 12.95 -12.91
CA LEU A 302 -10.74 11.78 -12.54
C LEU A 302 -11.21 11.00 -13.79
N ALA A 303 -11.67 11.70 -14.83
CA ALA A 303 -12.12 11.08 -16.07
C ALA A 303 -10.98 10.37 -16.81
N GLN A 304 -9.81 11.01 -16.89
CA GLN A 304 -8.61 10.41 -17.49
C GLN A 304 -8.15 9.18 -16.71
N PHE A 305 -8.16 9.26 -15.37
CA PHE A 305 -7.83 8.15 -14.50
C PHE A 305 -8.78 6.95 -14.70
N ALA A 306 -10.08 7.22 -14.85
CA ALA A 306 -11.08 6.19 -15.12
C ALA A 306 -10.88 5.53 -16.51
N ILE A 307 -10.68 6.32 -17.57
CA ILE A 307 -10.48 5.80 -18.94
C ILE A 307 -9.19 4.97 -19.04
N SER A 308 -8.19 5.28 -18.23
CA SER A 308 -6.93 4.53 -18.19
C SER A 308 -7.06 3.17 -17.47
N GLY A 309 -8.26 2.77 -17.06
CA GLY A 309 -8.52 1.52 -16.32
C GLY A 309 -8.06 1.57 -14.85
N ASN A 310 -7.67 2.74 -14.35
CA ASN A 310 -7.12 2.87 -13.00
C ASN A 310 -8.19 3.09 -11.93
N LEU A 311 -9.45 3.38 -12.29
CA LEU A 311 -10.55 3.51 -11.33
C LEU A 311 -11.25 2.16 -11.13
N PRO A 312 -11.21 1.54 -9.93
CA PRO A 312 -11.89 0.27 -9.69
C PRO A 312 -13.41 0.37 -9.77
N GLU A 313 -14.04 -0.68 -10.28
CA GLU A 313 -15.49 -0.85 -10.23
C GLU A 313 -15.97 -1.25 -8.83
N HIS A 314 -17.29 -1.19 -8.60
CA HIS A 314 -17.89 -1.45 -7.30
C HIS A 314 -17.52 -2.84 -6.74
N ALA A 315 -17.52 -3.88 -7.59
CA ALA A 315 -17.13 -5.24 -7.19
C ALA A 315 -15.67 -5.32 -6.75
N GLN A 316 -14.77 -4.64 -7.47
CA GLN A 316 -13.35 -4.57 -7.13
C GLN A 316 -13.12 -3.77 -5.84
N MET A 317 -13.83 -2.65 -5.66
CA MET A 317 -13.76 -1.83 -4.45
C MET A 317 -14.13 -2.63 -3.20
N ARG A 318 -15.10 -3.55 -3.27
CA ARG A 318 -15.48 -4.40 -2.14
C ARG A 318 -14.32 -5.26 -1.63
N LEU A 319 -13.45 -5.70 -2.53
CA LEU A 319 -12.29 -6.54 -2.25
C LEU A 319 -11.06 -5.76 -1.76
N LEU A 320 -11.08 -4.43 -1.79
CA LEU A 320 -9.97 -3.59 -1.34
C LEU A 320 -10.20 -3.12 0.10
N SER A 321 -9.12 -3.01 0.88
CA SER A 321 -9.17 -2.36 2.18
C SER A 321 -9.43 -0.86 2.06
N ASN A 322 -9.96 -0.25 3.13
CA ASN A 322 -10.15 1.21 3.19
C ASN A 322 -8.84 1.97 2.89
N SER A 323 -7.70 1.50 3.41
CA SER A 323 -6.39 2.12 3.19
C SER A 323 -5.91 2.04 1.74
N GLU A 324 -6.19 0.94 1.04
CA GLU A 324 -5.83 0.78 -0.37
C GLU A 324 -6.66 1.70 -1.25
N ILE A 325 -7.97 1.81 -0.99
CA ILE A 325 -8.86 2.72 -1.72
C ILE A 325 -8.43 4.17 -1.48
N ILE A 326 -8.17 4.55 -0.22
CA ILE A 326 -7.64 5.89 0.12
C ILE A 326 -6.35 6.14 -0.64
N SER A 327 -5.35 5.26 -0.51
CA SER A 327 -4.06 5.45 -1.15
C SER A 327 -4.22 5.60 -2.66
N ARG A 328 -4.98 4.73 -3.33
CA ARG A 328 -5.17 4.77 -4.79
C ARG A 328 -5.84 6.05 -5.26
N LEU A 329 -6.93 6.46 -4.62
CA LEU A 329 -7.75 7.57 -5.08
C LEU A 329 -7.17 8.95 -4.72
N THR A 330 -6.37 9.06 -3.66
CA THR A 330 -5.73 10.34 -3.28
C THR A 330 -4.62 10.79 -4.24
N HIS A 331 -4.26 9.98 -5.23
CA HIS A 331 -3.36 10.42 -6.31
C HIS A 331 -4.07 11.32 -7.33
N ILE A 332 -5.40 11.30 -7.35
CA ILE A 332 -6.21 12.10 -8.28
C ILE A 332 -6.32 13.52 -7.74
N ARG A 333 -6.06 14.50 -8.62
CA ARG A 333 -6.17 15.91 -8.28
C ARG A 333 -7.55 16.24 -7.74
N GLY A 334 -7.60 16.92 -6.60
CA GLY A 334 -8.85 17.35 -5.97
C GLY A 334 -9.58 16.26 -5.19
N ILE A 335 -9.03 15.05 -5.11
CA ILE A 335 -9.55 13.96 -4.26
C ILE A 335 -8.65 13.82 -3.04
N GLY A 336 -9.10 14.36 -1.91
CA GLY A 336 -8.43 14.20 -0.62
C GLY A 336 -8.89 12.96 0.15
N ARG A 337 -8.20 12.66 1.25
CA ARG A 337 -8.57 11.55 2.16
C ARG A 337 -10.03 11.61 2.60
N TRP A 338 -10.49 12.79 3.04
CA TRP A 338 -11.88 13.01 3.48
C TRP A 338 -12.88 12.64 2.38
N THR A 339 -12.65 13.03 1.12
CA THR A 339 -13.52 12.66 -0.01
C THR A 339 -13.62 11.16 -0.19
N VAL A 340 -12.50 10.44 -0.06
CA VAL A 340 -12.51 8.99 -0.14
C VAL A 340 -13.24 8.38 1.06
N GLU A 341 -13.05 8.89 2.27
CA GLU A 341 -13.78 8.41 3.46
C GLU A 341 -15.30 8.61 3.31
N MET A 342 -15.76 9.71 2.70
CA MET A 342 -17.17 9.91 2.37
C MET A 342 -17.66 8.87 1.33
N LEU A 343 -16.86 8.57 0.31
CA LEU A 343 -17.15 7.48 -0.64
C LEU A 343 -17.26 6.14 0.09
N LEU A 344 -16.34 5.83 1.01
CA LEU A 344 -16.37 4.58 1.77
C LEU A 344 -17.67 4.43 2.59
N ILE A 345 -18.12 5.51 3.25
CA ILE A 345 -19.33 5.50 4.08
C ILE A 345 -20.60 5.48 3.20
N PHE A 346 -20.80 6.51 2.38
CA PHE A 346 -22.08 6.76 1.71
C PHE A 346 -22.27 5.93 0.44
N LYS A 347 -21.18 5.51 -0.21
CA LYS A 347 -21.27 4.75 -1.46
C LYS A 347 -20.97 3.27 -1.28
N LEU A 348 -19.91 2.93 -0.54
CA LEU A 348 -19.54 1.53 -0.32
C LEU A 348 -20.17 0.92 0.94
N GLY A 349 -20.82 1.73 1.79
CA GLY A 349 -21.49 1.24 3.00
C GLY A 349 -20.55 0.64 4.03
N ARG A 350 -19.27 1.06 4.07
CA ARG A 350 -18.29 0.56 5.04
C ARG A 350 -18.71 0.95 6.46
N ALA A 351 -18.87 -0.01 7.37
CA ALA A 351 -19.32 0.22 8.74
C ALA A 351 -18.24 0.82 9.65
N ASP A 352 -16.96 0.65 9.31
CA ASP A 352 -15.83 0.98 10.19
C ASP A 352 -14.90 2.08 9.62
N VAL A 353 -15.47 3.26 9.32
CA VAL A 353 -14.72 4.43 8.83
C VAL A 353 -14.85 5.58 9.83
N MET A 354 -13.76 6.31 10.05
CA MET A 354 -13.75 7.51 10.89
C MET A 354 -13.01 8.63 10.16
N ALA A 355 -13.76 9.57 9.59
CA ALA A 355 -13.24 10.73 8.90
C ALA A 355 -12.85 11.82 9.90
N ALA A 356 -11.71 11.64 10.58
CA ALA A 356 -11.34 12.46 11.73
C ALA A 356 -11.15 13.96 11.41
N ASP A 357 -10.87 14.30 10.15
CA ASP A 357 -10.75 15.67 9.68
C ASP A 357 -12.11 16.34 9.40
N ASP A 358 -13.22 15.59 9.46
CA ASP A 358 -14.56 16.10 9.21
C ASP A 358 -15.00 17.08 10.31
N TYR A 359 -15.29 18.32 9.90
CA TYR A 359 -15.75 19.36 10.80
C TYR A 359 -17.06 18.99 11.51
N GLY A 360 -18.00 18.36 10.79
CA GLY A 360 -19.29 17.94 11.34
C GLY A 360 -19.14 16.91 12.46
N LEU A 361 -18.31 15.89 12.25
CA LEU A 361 -18.01 14.89 13.27
C LEU A 361 -17.34 15.48 14.51
N ARG A 362 -16.37 16.38 14.31
CA ARG A 362 -15.69 17.07 15.41
C ARG A 362 -16.67 17.95 16.19
N LYS A 363 -17.57 18.67 15.50
CA LYS A 363 -18.61 19.49 16.11
C LYS A 363 -19.62 18.63 16.88
N GLY A 364 -20.03 17.50 16.32
CA GLY A 364 -20.90 16.53 16.98
C GLY A 364 -20.28 15.97 18.25
N LEU A 365 -18.98 15.63 18.22
CA LEU A 365 -18.25 15.15 19.39
C LEU A 365 -18.16 16.21 20.50
N ALA A 366 -17.93 17.47 20.12
CA ALA A 366 -17.95 18.59 21.07
C ALA A 366 -19.33 18.71 21.73
N ALA A 367 -20.40 18.63 20.93
CA ALA A 367 -21.78 18.75 21.39
C ALA A 367 -22.16 17.65 22.41
N ILE A 368 -21.90 16.37 22.12
CA ILE A 368 -22.23 15.28 23.05
C ILE A 368 -21.40 15.29 24.33
N ARG A 369 -20.27 16.02 24.36
CA ARG A 369 -19.43 16.19 25.54
C ARG A 369 -19.69 17.49 26.30
N GLY A 370 -20.59 18.35 25.82
CA GLY A 370 -20.79 19.69 26.37
C GLY A 370 -19.56 20.60 26.25
N GLN A 371 -18.66 20.34 25.29
CA GLN A 371 -17.44 21.10 25.08
C GLN A 371 -17.68 22.28 24.13
N LYS A 372 -17.18 23.47 24.49
CA LYS A 372 -17.22 24.65 23.62
C LYS A 372 -16.16 24.62 22.52
N GLU A 373 -15.00 24.02 22.83
CA GLU A 373 -13.89 23.91 21.90
C GLU A 373 -14.05 22.70 20.99
N LEU A 374 -13.63 22.86 19.74
CA LEU A 374 -13.71 21.81 18.74
C LEU A 374 -12.54 20.81 18.93
N PRO A 375 -12.80 19.52 19.26
CA PRO A 375 -11.75 18.51 19.41
C PRO A 375 -10.87 18.44 18.19
N THR A 376 -9.58 18.20 18.34
CA THR A 376 -8.64 17.96 17.24
C THR A 376 -8.97 16.67 16.47
N PRO A 377 -8.51 16.51 15.21
CA PRO A 377 -8.65 15.25 14.49
C PRO A 377 -8.05 14.06 15.25
N ALA A 378 -6.93 14.24 15.95
CA ALA A 378 -6.31 13.21 16.76
C ALA A 378 -7.22 12.76 17.93
N GLU A 379 -7.92 13.69 18.57
CA GLU A 379 -8.84 13.38 19.66
C GLU A 379 -10.08 12.64 19.17
N LEU A 380 -10.65 13.05 18.03
CA LEU A 380 -11.76 12.33 17.40
C LEU A 380 -11.33 10.93 16.96
N ALA A 381 -10.15 10.78 16.36
CA ALA A 381 -9.61 9.48 15.96
C ALA A 381 -9.40 8.55 17.17
N ARG A 382 -8.88 9.08 18.29
CA ARG A 382 -8.72 8.35 19.55
C ARG A 382 -10.08 7.94 20.13
N GLN A 383 -11.06 8.84 20.17
CA GLN A 383 -12.41 8.52 20.63
C GLN A 383 -13.03 7.41 19.78
N GLY A 384 -12.88 7.50 18.46
CA GLY A 384 -13.41 6.51 17.52
C GLY A 384 -12.95 5.08 17.79
N LEU A 385 -11.84 4.86 18.51
CA LEU A 385 -11.42 3.51 18.92
C LEU A 385 -12.46 2.80 19.78
N ALA A 386 -13.21 3.53 20.62
CA ALA A 386 -14.27 2.97 21.47
C ALA A 386 -15.47 2.49 20.64
N TRP A 387 -15.68 3.07 19.45
CA TRP A 387 -16.82 2.75 18.59
C TRP A 387 -16.50 1.72 17.51
N LYS A 388 -15.31 1.10 17.55
CA LYS A 388 -15.00 0.00 16.63
C LYS A 388 -15.88 -1.23 16.94
N PRO A 389 -16.32 -1.98 15.92
CA PRO A 389 -16.09 -1.81 14.48
C PRO A 389 -17.19 -1.00 13.74
N TYR A 390 -17.92 -0.10 14.40
CA TYR A 390 -19.10 0.60 13.83
C TYR A 390 -18.93 2.12 13.77
N ARG A 391 -17.70 2.58 13.52
CA ARG A 391 -17.36 4.00 13.51
C ARG A 391 -18.20 4.83 12.54
N SER A 392 -18.64 4.26 11.41
CA SER A 392 -19.50 4.97 10.45
C SER A 392 -20.92 5.20 10.97
N ILE A 393 -21.44 4.29 11.79
CA ILE A 393 -22.76 4.44 12.43
C ILE A 393 -22.67 5.48 13.55
N ALA A 394 -21.60 5.45 14.35
CA ALA A 394 -21.31 6.51 15.32
C ALA A 394 -21.16 7.88 14.61
N SER A 395 -20.48 7.94 13.48
CA SER A 395 -20.36 9.15 12.65
C SER A 395 -21.72 9.72 12.23
N TRP A 396 -22.66 8.85 11.85
CA TRP A 396 -24.02 9.27 11.51
C TRP A 396 -24.70 10.00 12.67
N TYR A 397 -24.62 9.45 13.88
CA TYR A 397 -25.17 10.10 15.07
C TYR A 397 -24.44 11.43 15.37
N LEU A 398 -23.11 11.48 15.28
CA LEU A 398 -22.38 12.73 15.47
C LEU A 398 -22.82 13.84 14.50
N TRP A 399 -23.10 13.51 13.23
CA TRP A 399 -23.66 14.49 12.29
C TRP A 399 -25.04 14.98 12.73
N ARG A 400 -25.89 14.14 13.31
CA ARG A 400 -27.18 14.58 13.90
C ARG A 400 -26.97 15.51 15.10
N ALA A 401 -26.01 15.20 15.98
CA ALA A 401 -25.68 16.07 17.11
C ALA A 401 -25.17 17.45 16.63
N ALA A 402 -24.37 17.48 15.56
CA ALA A 402 -23.86 18.72 14.98
C ALA A 402 -24.95 19.63 14.38
N GLU A 403 -26.11 19.07 14.05
CA GLU A 403 -27.32 19.76 13.55
C GLU A 403 -28.25 20.22 14.68
N ASN A 404 -27.83 20.13 15.95
CA ASN A 404 -28.59 20.50 17.15
C ASN A 404 -29.87 19.67 17.37
N TYR A 405 -29.82 18.34 17.24
CA TYR A 405 -30.80 17.51 17.92
C TYR A 405 -30.71 17.82 19.42
N LYS A 406 -31.80 18.35 19.99
CA LYS A 406 -31.84 18.75 21.40
C LYS A 406 -31.55 17.52 22.26
N ILE A 407 -30.34 17.45 22.80
CA ILE A 407 -30.05 16.64 23.98
C ILE A 407 -30.70 17.42 25.11
N VAL A 408 -31.95 17.09 25.44
CA VAL A 408 -32.67 17.68 26.58
C VAL A 408 -32.34 16.88 27.82
#